data_AF-A0A2T0BGS1-F1
#
_entry.id   AF-A0A2T0BGS1-F1
#
_cell.length_a   1.000
_cell.length_b   1.000
_cell.length_c   1.000
_cell.angle_alpha   90.00
_cell.angle_beta   90.00
_cell.angle_gamma   90.00
#
_symmetry.space_group_name_H-M   'P 1'
#
loop_
_entity.id
_entity.type
_entity.pdbx_description
1 polymer ?
#
loop_
_entity_poly.entity_id
_entity_poly.type
_entity_poly.pdbx_seq_one_letter_code
_entity_poly.pdbx_strand_id
1 'polypeptide(L)' 'MYKFSIIDKTSLILIIIGAINWGLIGLFNFNMVEIIFGEPANLVGRIIYILIGVAGIDMIMLLFKTKNSCK' A
#
# COMPACT_ATOMS: atom_id res chain seq x y z
N MET A 1 -22.88 9.77 1.88
CA MET A 1 -21.54 10.16 2.39
C MET A 1 -20.88 8.88 2.91
N TYR A 2 -19.84 8.39 2.24
CA TYR A 2 -19.20 7.13 2.62
C TYR A 2 -18.48 7.29 3.97
N LYS A 3 -18.78 6.42 4.93
CA LYS A 3 -18.15 6.43 6.26
C LYS A 3 -16.88 5.61 6.18
N PHE A 4 -15.71 6.27 6.23
CA PHE A 4 -14.42 5.60 6.25
C PHE A 4 -14.31 4.66 7.46
N SER A 5 -14.09 3.38 7.17
CA SER A 5 -13.82 2.36 8.18
C SER A 5 -12.36 2.44 8.65
N ILE A 6 -12.06 1.76 9.76
CA ILE A 6 -10.67 1.57 10.23
C ILE A 6 -9.82 0.92 9.13
N ILE A 7 -10.39 -0.06 8.42
CA ILE A 7 -9.71 -0.82 7.36
C ILE A 7 -9.29 0.11 6.21
N ASP A 8 -10.21 0.94 5.73
CA ASP A 8 -9.94 1.92 4.67
C ASP A 8 -8.80 2.88 5.03
N LYS A 9 -8.76 3.34 6.29
CA LYS A 9 -7.68 4.21 6.79
C LYS A 9 -6.34 3.48 6.85
N THR A 10 -6.33 2.24 7.34
CA THR A 10 -5.10 1.43 7.36
C THR A 10 -4.60 1.14 5.96
N SER A 11 -5.49 0.78 5.03
CA SER A 11 -5.17 0.55 3.62
C SER A 11 -4.54 1.80 2.98
N LEU A 12 -5.10 2.99 3.23
CA LEU A 12 -4.56 4.26 2.73
C LEU A 12 -3.12 4.49 3.21
N ILE A 13 -2.85 4.28 4.50
CA ILE A 13 -1.51 4.44 5.07
C ILE A 13 -0.53 3.44 4.45
N LEU A 14 -0.91 2.17 4.35
CA LEU A 14 -0.09 1.12 3.76
C LEU A 14 0.29 1.42 2.30
N ILE A 15 -0.65 1.91 1.49
CA ILE A 15 -0.40 2.27 0.09
C ILE A 15 0.53 3.47 0.00
N ILE A 16 0.36 4.49 0.84
CA ILE A 16 1.24 5.67 0.83
C ILE A 16 2.68 5.24 1.13
N ILE A 17 2.89 4.40 2.15
CA ILE A 17 4.22 3.87 2.47
C ILE A 17 4.79 3.08 1.29
N GLY A 18 3.96 2.24 0.64
CA GLY A 18 4.36 1.49 -0.55
C GLY A 18 4.75 2.40 -1.71
N ALA A 19 3.92 3.38 -2.04
CA ALA A 19 4.17 4.32 -3.14
C ALA A 19 5.45 5.13 -2.91
N ILE A 20 5.70 5.57 -1.67
CA ILE A 20 6.95 6.22 -1.29
C ILE A 20 8.13 5.26 -1.52
N ASN A 21 8.09 4.03 -0.98
CA ASN A 21 9.19 3.07 -1.16
C ASN A 21 9.49 2.79 -2.64
N TRP A 22 8.47 2.57 -3.47
CA TRP A 22 8.64 2.38 -4.92
C TRP A 22 9.19 3.63 -5.62
N GLY A 23 8.78 4.82 -5.19
CA GLY A 23 9.33 6.09 -5.67
C GLY A 23 10.82 6.25 -5.34
N LEU A 24 11.25 5.88 -4.13
CA LEU A 24 12.67 5.89 -3.75
C LEU A 24 13.49 4.87 -4.55
N ILE A 25 12.94 3.68 -4.79
CA ILE A 25 13.58 2.66 -5.64
C ILE A 25 13.73 3.20 -7.08
N GLY A 26 12.69 3.79 -7.65
CA GLY A 26 12.74 4.30 -9.03
C GLY A 26 13.66 5.51 -9.22
N LEU A 27 13.73 6.43 -8.25
CA LEU A 27 14.52 7.65 -8.37
C LEU A 27 15.98 7.48 -7.94
N PHE A 28 16.22 6.68 -6.89
CA PHE A 28 17.52 6.61 -6.22
C PHE A 28 18.07 5.18 -6.13
N ASN A 29 17.37 4.18 -6.68
CA ASN A 29 17.66 2.75 -6.44
C ASN A 29 17.74 2.40 -4.95
N PHE A 30 17.02 3.16 -4.12
CA PHE A 30 17.06 3.05 -2.67
C PHE A 30 15.85 2.26 -2.17
N ASN A 31 16.10 1.05 -1.67
CA ASN A 31 15.06 0.17 -1.15
C ASN A 31 15.05 0.20 0.39
N MET A 32 14.11 0.96 0.98
CA MET A 32 13.99 1.07 2.44
C MET A 32 13.73 -0.29 3.09
N VAL A 33 12.91 -1.13 2.45
CA VAL A 33 12.56 -2.45 2.98
C VAL A 33 13.81 -3.32 3.08
N GLU A 34 14.65 -3.29 2.07
CA GLU A 34 15.88 -4.09 2.01
C GLU A 34 16.98 -3.58 2.95
N ILE A 35 17.03 -2.27 3.20
CA ILE A 35 17.95 -1.69 4.19
C ILE A 35 17.56 -2.09 5.61
N ILE A 36 16.26 -2.10 5.92
CA ILE A 36 15.77 -2.43 7.27
C ILE A 36 15.76 -3.94 7.50
N PHE A 37 15.42 -4.74 6.48
CA PHE A 37 15.19 -6.18 6.61
C PHE A 37 16.27 -7.07 5.96
N GLY A 38 17.24 -6.51 5.23
CA GLY A 38 18.38 -7.23 4.63
C GLY A 38 18.16 -7.83 3.22
N GLU A 39 19.27 -8.09 2.52
CA GLU A 39 19.40 -8.71 1.17
C GLU A 39 19.51 -10.26 1.22
N PRO A 40 19.10 -11.03 0.18
CA PRO A 40 18.19 -10.70 -0.94
C PRO A 40 16.77 -11.23 -0.65
N ALA A 41 15.75 -10.44 -0.96
CA ALA A 41 14.33 -10.83 -0.96
C ALA A 41 13.90 -11.71 0.23
N ASN A 42 14.19 -11.26 1.46
CA ASN A 42 13.71 -11.90 2.66
C ASN A 42 12.19 -12.09 2.57
N LEU A 43 11.69 -13.27 2.97
CA LEU A 43 10.26 -13.63 3.03
C LEU A 43 9.39 -12.49 3.59
N VAL A 44 9.94 -11.73 4.54
CA VAL A 44 9.35 -10.54 5.16
C VAL A 44 9.05 -9.43 4.14
N GLY A 45 9.99 -9.08 3.26
CA GLY A 45 9.77 -8.07 2.23
C GLY A 45 8.66 -8.46 1.26
N ARG A 46 8.58 -9.75 0.91
CA ARG A 46 7.48 -10.28 0.07
C ARG A 46 6.13 -10.15 0.77
N ILE A 47 6.06 -10.46 2.06
CA ILE A 47 4.84 -10.30 2.86
C ILE A 47 4.42 -8.82 2.90
N ILE A 48 5.36 -7.89 3.12
CA ILE A 48 5.08 -6.45 3.13
C ILE A 48 4.52 -6.00 1.78
N TYR A 49 5.13 -6.41 0.66
CA TYR A 49 4.65 -6.04 -0.67
C TYR A 49 3.29 -6.66 -1.01
N ILE A 50 3.00 -7.89 -0.54
CA ILE A 50 1.67 -8.49 -0.68
C ILE A 50 0.63 -7.67 0.11
N LEU A 51 0.93 -7.27 1.34
CA LEU A 51 0.02 -6.45 2.16
C LEU A 51 -0.26 -5.08 1.53
N ILE A 52 0.77 -4.42 0.97
CA ILE A 52 0.62 -3.18 0.22
C ILE A 52 -0.27 -3.40 -1.02
N GLY A 53 -0.08 -4.50 -1.74
CA GLY A 53 -0.90 -4.85 -2.90
C GLY A 53 -2.38 -5.08 -2.53
N VAL A 54 -2.64 -5.82 -1.46
CA VAL A 54 -4.01 -6.06 -0.94
C VAL A 54 -4.66 -4.75 -0.50
N ALA A 55 -3.91 -3.88 0.20
CA ALA A 55 -4.39 -2.55 0.55
C ALA A 55 -4.75 -1.73 -0.71
N GLY A 56 -3.92 -1.78 -1.75
CA GLY A 56 -4.20 -1.16 -3.05
C GLY A 56 -5.54 -1.59 -3.67
N ILE A 57 -5.83 -2.89 -3.61
CA ILE A 57 -7.11 -3.43 -4.09
C ILE A 57 -8.29 -2.91 -3.27
N ASP A 58 -8.16 -2.87 -1.94
CA ASP A 58 -9.19 -2.32 -1.04
C ASP A 58 -9.49 -0.84 -1.36
N MET A 59 -8.45 -0.07 -1.64
CA MET A 59 -8.56 1.33 -2.10
C MET A 59 -9.35 1.48 -3.39
N ILE A 60 -9.09 0.59 -4.36
CA ILE A 60 -9.81 0.56 -5.63
C ILE A 60 -11.28 0.21 -5.38
N MET A 61 -11.57 -0.78 -4.53
CA MET A 61 -12.95 -1.11 -4.14
C MET A 61 -13.66 0.05 -3.45
N LEU A 62 -12.96 0.83 -2.62
CA LEU A 62 -13.49 2.01 -1.96
C LEU A 62 -13.90 3.10 -2.96
N LEU A 63 -13.13 3.30 -4.03
CA LEU A 63 -13.50 4.23 -5.12
C LEU A 63 -14.83 3.82 -5.77
N PHE A 64 -15.02 2.52 -6.04
CA PHE A 64 -16.27 2.01 -6.61
C PHE A 64 -17.44 2.10 -5.62
N LYS A 65 -17.24 1.79 -4.34
CA LYS A 65 -18.26 1.94 -3.28
C LYS A 65 -18.70 3.40 -3.14
N THR A 66 -17.76 4.33 -3.15
CA THR A 66 -18.04 5.77 -3.03
C THR A 66 -18.90 6.26 -4.20
N LYS A 67 -18.59 5.81 -5.44
CA LYS A 67 -19.36 6.18 -6.64
C LYS A 67 -20.81 5.73 -6.57
N ASN A 68 -21.08 4.54 -6.04
CA ASN A 68 -22.44 3.99 -5.95
C ASN A 68 -23.28 4.67 -4.85
N SER A 69 -22.64 5.23 -3.82
CA SER A 69 -23.34 5.96 -2.75
C SER A 69 -23.72 7.40 -3.12
N CYS A 70 -23.29 7.89 -4.29
CA CYS A 70 -23.60 9.23 -4.80
C CYS A 70 -24.68 9.22 -5.91
N LYS A 71 -25.33 8.08 -6.11
CA LYS A 71 -26.64 7.97 -6.77
C LYS A 71 -27.72 7.91 -5.71
#